data_AF-A0A378MIC8-F1
#
_entry.id   AF-A0A378MIC8-F1
#
_cell.length_a   1.000
_cell.length_b   1.000
_cell.length_c   1.000
_cell.angle_alpha   90.00
_cell.angle_beta   90.00
_cell.angle_gamma   90.00
#
_symmetry.space_group_name_H-M   'P 1'
#
loop_
_entity.id
_entity.type
_entity.pdbx_description
1 polymer ?
#
loop_
_entity_poly.entity_id
_entity_poly.type
_entity_poly.pdbx_seq_one_letter_code
_entity_poly.pdbx_strand_id
1 'polypeptide(L)' 'MAKVFEDVFMDIQGNMISLGLDYVRSQAEKVFIYASNEEGAMSFNVFYQIKGEVVTPDEVNRIVNKR' A
#
# COMPACT_ATOMS: atom_id res chain seq x y z
N MET A 1 5.66 -27.61 -9.88
CA MET A 1 5.34 -26.73 -11.03
C MET A 1 6.20 -25.48 -10.91
N ALA A 2 6.74 -24.97 -12.00
CA ALA A 2 7.41 -23.67 -12.00
C ALA A 2 6.34 -22.58 -11.83
N LYS A 3 6.63 -21.54 -11.02
CA LYS A 3 5.74 -20.38 -10.89
C LYS A 3 5.67 -19.65 -12.23
N VAL A 4 4.46 -19.31 -12.68
CA VAL A 4 4.26 -18.41 -13.82
C VAL A 4 4.34 -16.96 -13.37
N PHE A 5 4.32 -16.02 -14.31
CA PHE A 5 4.42 -14.59 -14.02
C PHE A 5 3.37 -14.15 -12.99
N GLU A 6 2.12 -14.59 -13.17
CA GLU A 6 0.98 -14.24 -12.34
C GLU A 6 1.16 -14.73 -10.89
N ASP A 7 1.75 -15.91 -10.68
CA ASP A 7 2.02 -16.43 -9.34
C ASP A 7 3.02 -15.54 -8.60
N VAL A 8 4.11 -15.17 -9.28
CA VAL A 8 5.16 -14.32 -8.71
C VAL A 8 4.62 -12.91 -8.46
N PHE A 9 3.85 -12.38 -9.40
CA PHE A 9 3.26 -11.05 -9.28
C PHE A 9 2.25 -10.98 -8.13
N MET A 10 1.41 -12.00 -7.97
CA MET A 10 0.45 -12.08 -6.87
C MET A 10 1.13 -12.17 -5.51
N ASP A 11 2.21 -12.95 -5.37
CA ASP A 11 3.00 -13.01 -4.14
C ASP A 11 3.60 -11.64 -3.79
N ILE A 12 4.15 -10.93 -4.79
CA ILE A 12 4.72 -9.60 -4.60
C ILE A 12 3.64 -8.61 -4.16
N GLN A 13 2.50 -8.57 -4.84
CA GLN A 13 1.38 -7.69 -4.49
C GLN A 13 0.85 -7.98 -3.08
N GLY A 14 0.71 -9.25 -2.70
CA GLY A 14 0.30 -9.66 -1.36
C GLY A 14 1.27 -9.20 -0.28
N ASN A 15 2.58 -9.30 -0.54
CA ASN A 15 3.61 -8.78 0.37
C ASN A 15 3.55 -7.26 0.51
N MET A 16 3.31 -6.52 -0.57
CA MET A 16 3.19 -5.06 -0.52
C MET A 16 1.98 -4.62 0.31
N ILE A 17 0.84 -5.31 0.18
CA ILE A 17 -0.35 -5.04 1.00
C ILE A 17 -0.09 -5.35 2.47
N SER A 18 0.55 -6.48 2.76
CA SER A 18 0.89 -6.89 4.14
C SER A 18 1.78 -5.84 4.81
N LEU A 19 2.82 -5.38 4.10
CA LEU A 19 3.72 -4.32 4.58
C LEU A 19 2.97 -3.00 4.84
N GLY A 20 2.05 -2.61 3.94
CA GLY A 20 1.24 -1.40 4.10
C GLY A 20 0.29 -1.50 5.31
N LEU A 21 -0.33 -2.65 5.54
CA LEU A 21 -1.18 -2.89 6.71
C LEU A 21 -0.38 -2.84 8.02
N ASP A 22 0.81 -3.43 8.04
CA ASP A 22 1.69 -3.41 9.21
C ASP A 22 2.14 -1.98 9.56
N TYR A 23 2.46 -1.17 8.54
CA TYR A 23 2.85 0.24 8.73
C TYR A 23 1.81 1.03 9.52
N VAL A 24 0.52 0.83 9.24
CA VAL A 24 -0.60 1.49 9.93
C VAL A 24 -1.17 0.70 11.10
N ARG A 25 -0.50 -0.39 11.52
CA ARG A 25 -0.96 -1.30 12.59
C ARG A 25 -2.38 -1.82 12.36
N SER A 26 -2.69 -2.21 11.12
CA SER A 26 -3.99 -2.73 10.69
C SER A 26 -5.18 -1.77 10.88
N GLN A 27 -4.94 -0.47 11.01
CA GLN A 27 -6.00 0.54 11.19
C GLN A 27 -6.61 1.06 9.88
N ALA A 28 -6.08 0.65 8.72
CA ALA A 28 -6.63 1.04 7.43
C ALA A 28 -7.79 0.15 7.00
N GLU A 29 -8.86 0.78 6.52
CA GLU A 29 -9.99 0.13 5.85
C GLU A 29 -9.59 -0.38 4.47
N LYS A 30 -8.72 0.38 3.78
CA LYS A 30 -8.16 0.04 2.47
C LYS A 30 -6.72 0.53 2.35
N VAL A 31 -5.91 -0.24 1.64
CA VAL A 31 -4.55 0.13 1.23
C VAL A 31 -4.56 0.29 -0.29
N PHE A 32 -4.09 1.44 -0.77
CA PHE A 32 -3.89 1.70 -2.19
C PHE A 32 -2.40 1.74 -2.47
N ILE A 33 -1.98 0.99 -3.49
CA ILE A 33 -0.58 0.94 -3.93
C ILE A 33 -0.53 1.52 -5.33
N TYR A 34 0.34 2.51 -5.52
CA TYR A 34 0.68 3.06 -6.81
C TYR A 34 2.13 2.71 -7.16
N ALA A 35 2.35 2.23 -8.37
CA ALA A 35 3.68 2.02 -8.93
C ALA A 35 3.65 2.34 -10.43
N SER A 36 4.64 3.09 -10.90
CA SER A 36 4.88 3.33 -12.33
C SER A 36 6.35 3.11 -12.66
N ASN A 37 6.59 2.60 -13.87
CA ASN A 37 7.92 2.40 -14.42
C ASN A 37 7.88 2.87 -15.88
N GLU A 38 8.28 4.11 -16.10
CA GLU A 38 8.21 4.77 -17.41
C GLU A 38 9.55 5.46 -17.70
N GLU A 39 10.06 5.27 -18.93
CA GLU A 39 11.25 5.98 -19.44
C GLU A 39 12.48 5.98 -18.51
N GLY A 40 12.68 4.89 -17.75
CA GLY A 40 13.80 4.76 -16.81
C GLY A 40 13.59 5.42 -15.44
N ALA A 41 12.41 6.00 -15.20
CA ALA A 41 11.98 6.51 -13.92
C ALA A 41 11.00 5.52 -13.26
N MET A 42 11.33 5.14 -12.01
CA MET A 42 10.42 4.37 -11.17
C MET A 42 9.83 5.29 -10.10
N SER A 43 8.51 5.30 -9.98
CA SER A 43 7.81 6.01 -8.91
C SER A 43 6.89 5.05 -8.18
N PHE A 44 6.84 5.18 -6.87
CA PHE A 44 5.97 4.38 -6.02
C PHE A 44 5.40 5.24 -4.91
N ASN A 45 4.15 4.96 -4.52
CA ASN A 45 3.56 5.56 -3.34
C ASN A 45 2.49 4.63 -2.75
N VAL A 46 2.18 4.83 -1.47
CA VAL A 46 1.12 4.11 -0.75
C VAL A 46 0.17 5.11 -0.11
N PHE A 47 -1.12 4.81 -0.18
CA PHE A 47 -2.17 5.61 0.44
C PHE A 47 -3.07 4.72 1.27
N TYR A 48 -3.68 5.30 2.29
CA TYR A 48 -4.51 4.57 3.24
C TYR A 48 -5.88 5.22 3.32
N GLN A 49 -6.94 4.41 3.36
CA GLN A 49 -8.24 4.88 3.83
C GLN A 49 -8.35 4.57 5.32
N ILE A 50 -8.44 5.60 6.16
CA ILE A 50 -8.61 5.48 7.62
C ILE A 50 -9.75 6.41 8.03
N LYS A 51 -10.77 5.89 8.72
CA LYS A 51 -11.97 6.64 9.12
C LYS A 51 -12.67 7.32 7.93
N GLY A 52 -12.73 6.62 6.79
CA GLY A 52 -13.29 7.15 5.54
C GLY A 52 -12.48 8.23 4.82
N GLU A 53 -11.31 8.65 5.35
CA GLU A 53 -10.42 9.63 4.71
C GLU A 53 -9.22 8.96 4.04
N VAL A 54 -8.90 9.37 2.80
CA VAL A 54 -7.69 8.91 2.09
C VAL A 54 -6.52 9.81 2.49
N VAL A 55 -5.42 9.19 2.92
CA VAL A 55 -4.23 9.88 3.42
C VAL A 55 -2.92 9.28 2.91
N THR A 56 -1.89 10.12 2.82
CA THR A 56 -0.50 9.70 2.60
C THR A 56 0.15 9.24 3.92
N PRO A 57 1.32 8.58 3.87
CA PRO A 57 1.98 8.05 5.06
C PRO A 57 2.29 9.10 6.13
N ASP A 58 2.68 10.31 5.71
CA ASP A 58 2.98 11.43 6.60
C ASP A 58 1.74 11.98 7.34
N GLU A 59 0.54 11.73 6.80
CA GLU A 59 -0.73 12.16 7.39
C GLU A 59 -1.38 11.10 8.30
N VAL A 60 -0.90 9.86 8.31
CA VAL A 60 -1.52 8.75 9.06
C VAL A 60 -1.74 9.10 10.53
N ASN A 61 -0.72 9.67 11.19
CA ASN A 61 -0.80 10.04 12.61
C ASN A 61 -1.87 11.11 12.89
N ARG A 62 -2.14 11.99 11.92
CA ARG A 62 -3.17 13.04 12.04
C ARG A 62 -4.56 12.43 12.08
N ILE A 63 -4.85 11.45 11.23
CA ILE A 63 -6.17 10.83 11.13
C ILE A 63 -6.41 9.78 12.21
N VAL A 64 -5.39 8.98 12.53
CA VAL A 64 -5.50 7.98 13.61
C VAL A 64 -5.88 8.65 14.94
N ASN A 65 -5.28 9.80 15.26
CA ASN A 65 -5.54 10.53 16.50
C ASN A 65 -6.73 11.51 16.44
N LYS A 66 -7.41 11.62 15.29
CA LYS A 66 -8.60 12.47 15.12
C LYS A 66 -9.74 11.94 16.01
N ARG A 67 -10.22 12.76 16.94
CA ARG A 67 -11.32 12.44 17.86
C ARG A 67 -12.67 12.55 17.17
#